data_AF-A0A532CF39-F1
#
_entry.id   AF-A0A532CF39-F1
#
_cell.length_a   1.000
_cell.length_b   1.000
_cell.length_c   1.000
_cell.angle_alpha   90.00
_cell.angle_beta   90.00
_cell.angle_gamma   90.00
#
_symmetry.space_group_name_H-M   'P 1'
#
loop_
_entity.id
_entity.type
_entity.pdbx_description
1 polymer ?
#
loop_
_entity_poly.entity_id
_entity_poly.type
_entity_poly.pdbx_seq_one_letter_code
_entity_poly.pdbx_strand_id
1 'polypeptide(L)'
;MLNEGTHIDLVNRLGMMRRVLNILVPESTSAALEEAGEGALEAVGRRELAEAIMLLEEGVQANPFWLRGYLFLATIYEYAQKVELAIATIDQGLAMCACGLRLFSTQRKPETPEPINGPLAHRRMWNHVDRIRQYERMFRHRLVMLQIHCGRFDEAIEQWSAIEEVHCA
;
A
#
# COMPACT_ATOMS: atom_id res chain seq x y z
N MET A 1 16.48 2.82 -22.94
CA MET A 1 17.46 2.06 -22.13
C MET A 1 17.48 2.68 -20.75
N LEU A 2 17.15 1.92 -19.70
CA LEU A 2 17.26 2.39 -18.31
C LEU A 2 18.75 2.46 -17.95
N ASN A 3 19.20 3.59 -17.39
CA ASN A 3 20.59 3.77 -17.00
C ASN A 3 20.89 2.96 -15.72
N GLU A 4 22.09 2.41 -15.59
CA GLU A 4 22.54 1.63 -14.43
C GLU A 4 22.34 2.37 -13.10
N GLY A 5 22.56 3.69 -13.09
CA GLY A 5 22.28 4.53 -11.91
C GLY A 5 20.81 4.57 -11.50
N THR A 6 19.88 4.52 -12.45
CA THR A 6 18.43 4.48 -12.16
C THR A 6 18.00 3.12 -11.61
N HIS A 7 18.61 2.03 -12.10
CA HIS A 7 18.28 0.68 -11.64
C HIS A 7 18.67 0.46 -10.19
N ILE A 8 19.88 0.90 -9.81
CA ILE A 8 20.37 0.85 -8.43
C ILE A 8 19.45 1.67 -7.50
N ASP A 9 18.95 2.82 -7.97
CA ASP A 9 18.00 3.63 -7.22
C ASP A 9 16.69 2.88 -6.93
N LEU A 10 16.10 2.20 -7.92
CA LEU A 10 14.87 1.42 -7.71
C LEU A 10 15.06 0.29 -6.69
N VAL A 11 16.14 -0.49 -6.81
CA VAL A 11 16.47 -1.58 -5.88
C VAL A 11 16.57 -1.04 -4.45
N ASN A 12 17.31 0.05 -4.27
CA ASN A 12 17.51 0.68 -2.98
C ASN A 12 16.20 1.25 -2.42
N ARG A 13 15.39 1.91 -3.27
CA ARG A 13 14.10 2.49 -2.88
C ARG A 13 13.14 1.43 -2.40
N LEU A 14 12.94 0.35 -3.15
CA LEU A 14 12.04 -0.74 -2.76
C LEU A 14 12.54 -1.48 -1.52
N GLY A 15 13.85 -1.75 -1.42
CA GLY A 15 14.46 -2.37 -0.24
C GLY A 15 14.29 -1.50 1.01
N MET A 16 14.46 -0.18 0.88
CA MET A 16 14.22 0.76 1.97
C MET A 16 12.74 0.82 2.37
N MET A 17 11.84 0.90 1.39
CA MET A 17 10.40 0.86 1.64
C MET A 17 10.00 -0.39 2.41
N ARG A 18 10.48 -1.58 2.02
CA ARG A 18 10.20 -2.82 2.74
C ARG A 18 10.66 -2.76 4.20
N ARG A 19 11.88 -2.29 4.46
CA ARG A 19 12.41 -2.14 5.82
C ARG A 19 11.57 -1.19 6.67
N VAL A 20 11.23 -0.02 6.12
CA VAL A 20 10.42 0.98 6.81
C VAL A 20 9.02 0.44 7.10
N LEU A 21 8.38 -0.22 6.12
CA LEU A 21 7.05 -0.80 6.29
C LEU A 21 7.04 -1.93 7.32
N ASN A 22 8.10 -2.73 7.44
CA ASN A 22 8.21 -3.74 8.49
C ASN A 22 8.22 -3.15 9.90
N ILE A 23 8.71 -1.91 10.06
CA ILE A 23 8.77 -1.20 11.34
C ILE A 23 7.45 -0.47 11.61
N LEU A 24 7.00 0.33 10.65
CA LEU A 24 5.85 1.22 10.83
C LEU A 24 4.52 0.48 10.79
N VAL A 25 4.43 -0.53 9.92
CA VAL A 25 3.18 -1.21 9.60
C VAL A 25 3.39 -2.73 9.60
N PRO A 26 3.69 -3.32 10.78
CA PRO A 26 3.93 -4.75 10.88
C PRO A 26 2.66 -5.52 10.47
N GLU A 27 2.81 -6.38 9.47
CA GLU A 27 1.73 -7.18 8.93
C GLU A 27 2.05 -8.65 9.15
N SER A 28 1.08 -9.39 9.69
CA SER A 28 1.11 -10.85 9.65
C SER A 28 0.67 -11.28 8.25
N THR A 29 1.60 -11.28 7.31
CA THR A 29 1.40 -11.79 5.95
C THR A 29 1.44 -13.32 5.94
N SER A 30 0.78 -13.93 4.97
CA SER A 30 1.00 -15.35 4.68
C SER A 30 2.37 -15.53 4.03
N ALA A 31 2.99 -16.70 4.21
CA ALA A 31 4.25 -17.05 3.57
C ALA A 31 4.25 -16.77 2.06
N ALA A 32 3.15 -17.07 1.36
CA ALA A 32 3.00 -16.80 -0.08
C ALA A 32 3.11 -15.31 -0.45
N LEU A 33 2.67 -14.38 0.41
CA LEU A 33 2.78 -12.94 0.15
C LEU A 33 4.16 -12.40 0.50
N GLU A 34 4.82 -13.03 1.48
CA GLU A 34 6.23 -12.75 1.79
C GLU A 34 7.11 -13.18 0.63
N GLU A 35 6.89 -14.39 0.10
CA GLU A 35 7.55 -14.93 -1.07
C GLU A 35 7.31 -14.06 -2.32
N ALA A 36 6.06 -13.65 -2.57
CA ALA A 36 5.77 -12.73 -3.68
C ALA A 36 6.51 -11.39 -3.55
N GLY A 37 6.58 -10.82 -2.33
CA GLY A 37 7.32 -9.60 -2.07
C GLY A 37 8.84 -9.76 -2.19
N GLU A 38 9.39 -10.90 -1.75
CA GLU A 38 10.80 -11.25 -1.89
C GLU A 38 11.19 -11.49 -3.34
N GLY A 39 10.45 -12.36 -4.03
CA GLY A 39 10.67 -12.67 -5.44
C GLY A 39 10.57 -11.42 -6.31
N ALA A 40 9.64 -10.51 -6.03
CA ALA A 40 9.56 -9.24 -6.75
C ALA A 40 10.80 -8.37 -6.54
N LEU A 41 11.34 -8.29 -5.33
CA LEU A 41 12.57 -7.53 -5.05
C LEU A 41 13.80 -8.17 -5.73
N GLU A 42 13.88 -9.50 -5.72
CA GLU A 42 14.94 -10.24 -6.40
C GLU A 42 14.88 -10.06 -7.92
N ALA A 43 13.69 -10.16 -8.51
CA ALA A 43 13.46 -9.89 -9.92
C ALA A 43 13.84 -8.44 -10.30
N VAL A 44 13.49 -7.45 -9.47
CA VAL A 44 13.99 -6.08 -9.65
C VAL A 44 15.52 -6.04 -9.60
N GLY A 45 16.16 -6.73 -8.65
CA GLY A 45 17.62 -6.85 -8.58
C GLY A 45 18.24 -7.42 -9.86
N ARG A 46 17.57 -8.41 -10.48
CA ARG A 46 17.94 -9.03 -11.75
C ARG A 46 17.56 -8.23 -13.01
N ARG A 47 16.94 -7.05 -12.85
CA ARG A 47 16.40 -6.19 -13.94
C ARG A 47 15.19 -6.79 -14.68
N GLU A 48 14.52 -7.76 -14.08
CA GLU A 48 13.36 -8.46 -14.63
C GLU A 48 12.07 -7.78 -14.16
N LEU A 49 11.84 -6.54 -14.61
CA LEU A 49 10.69 -5.74 -14.15
C LEU A 49 9.34 -6.40 -14.47
N ALA A 50 9.24 -7.16 -15.56
CA ALA A 50 8.00 -7.86 -15.92
C ALA A 50 7.66 -8.96 -14.92
N GLU A 51 8.66 -9.73 -14.48
CA GLU A 51 8.50 -10.77 -13.45
C GLU A 51 8.13 -10.14 -12.10
N ALA A 52 8.80 -9.04 -11.72
CA ALA A 52 8.47 -8.33 -10.49
C ALA A 52 7.03 -7.80 -10.47
N ILE A 53 6.56 -7.25 -11.60
CA ILE A 53 5.17 -6.78 -11.74
C ILE A 53 4.21 -7.96 -11.62
N MET A 54 4.45 -9.06 -12.34
CA MET A 54 3.61 -10.26 -12.34
C MET A 54 3.44 -10.82 -10.92
N LEU A 55 4.53 -11.02 -10.18
CA LEU A 55 4.48 -11.55 -8.80
C LEU A 55 3.64 -10.67 -7.87
N LEU A 56 3.77 -9.35 -7.99
CA LEU A 56 3.01 -8.43 -7.18
C LEU A 56 1.53 -8.36 -7.60
N GLU A 57 1.24 -8.37 -8.90
CA GLU A 57 -0.13 -8.41 -9.44
C GLU A 57 -0.86 -9.66 -8.97
N GLU A 58 -0.23 -10.84 -9.06
CA GLU A 58 -0.78 -12.10 -8.54
C GLU A 58 -1.01 -12.01 -7.02
N GLY A 59 -0.06 -11.44 -6.27
CA GLY A 59 -0.19 -11.27 -4.83
C GLY A 59 -1.37 -10.38 -4.43
N VAL A 60 -1.56 -9.22 -5.09
CA VAL A 60 -2.69 -8.32 -4.78
C VAL A 60 -4.02 -8.86 -5.30
N GLN A 61 -4.02 -9.68 -6.35
CA GLN A 61 -5.22 -10.39 -6.80
C GLN A 61 -5.63 -11.49 -5.80
N ALA A 62 -4.66 -12.26 -5.31
CA ALA A 62 -4.88 -13.31 -4.32
C ALA A 62 -5.30 -12.72 -2.96
N ASN A 63 -4.73 -11.58 -2.58
CA ASN A 63 -5.11 -10.85 -1.38
C ASN A 63 -5.19 -9.33 -1.62
N PRO A 64 -6.39 -8.81 -1.92
CA PRO A 64 -6.60 -7.37 -2.12
C PRO A 64 -6.30 -6.50 -0.89
N PHE A 65 -6.21 -7.07 0.32
CA PHE A 65 -5.82 -6.34 1.53
C PHE A 65 -4.31 -6.33 1.77
N TRP A 66 -3.52 -6.90 0.87
CA TRP A 66 -2.07 -6.77 0.88
C TRP A 66 -1.65 -5.40 0.32
N LEU A 67 -1.90 -4.35 1.12
CA LEU A 67 -1.70 -2.95 0.76
C LEU A 67 -0.24 -2.64 0.40
N ARG A 68 0.71 -3.38 0.97
CA ARG A 68 2.14 -3.28 0.63
C ARG A 68 2.40 -3.58 -0.86
N GLY A 69 1.70 -4.55 -1.44
CA GLY A 69 1.87 -4.94 -2.85
C GLY A 69 1.58 -3.77 -3.79
N TYR A 70 0.50 -3.03 -3.55
CA TYR A 70 0.14 -1.84 -4.32
C TYR A 70 1.21 -0.74 -4.25
N LEU A 71 1.82 -0.52 -3.07
CA LEU A 71 2.92 0.44 -2.95
C LEU A 71 4.15 0.04 -3.76
N PHE A 72 4.50 -1.26 -3.78
CA PHE A 72 5.61 -1.75 -4.58
C PHE A 72 5.31 -1.66 -6.08
N LEU A 73 4.13 -2.10 -6.52
CA LEU A 73 3.69 -2.00 -7.92
C LEU A 73 3.74 -0.56 -8.43
N ALA A 74 3.14 0.37 -7.69
CA ALA A 74 3.14 1.78 -8.07
C ALA A 74 4.56 2.35 -8.21
N THR A 75 5.50 1.90 -7.37
CA THR A 75 6.91 2.31 -7.46
C THR A 75 7.58 1.79 -8.72
N ILE A 76 7.31 0.54 -9.08
CA ILE A 76 7.87 -0.08 -10.28
C ILE A 76 7.29 0.58 -11.53
N TYR A 77 5.99 0.88 -11.56
CA TYR A 77 5.37 1.60 -12.67
C TYR A 77 5.86 3.04 -12.81
N GLU A 78 6.01 3.78 -11.70
CA GLU A 78 6.61 5.12 -11.66
C GLU A 78 8.02 5.08 -12.27
N TYR A 79 8.85 4.13 -11.83
CA TYR A 79 10.19 3.91 -12.36
C TYR A 79 10.19 3.56 -13.86
N ALA A 80 9.24 2.74 -14.30
CA ALA A 80 9.06 2.35 -15.70
C ALA A 80 8.44 3.47 -16.57
N GLN A 81 8.26 4.68 -16.04
CA GLN A 81 7.61 5.82 -16.72
C GLN A 81 6.17 5.51 -17.15
N LYS A 82 5.51 4.58 -16.48
CA LYS A 82 4.10 4.23 -16.69
C LYS A 82 3.23 4.93 -15.64
N VAL A 83 3.24 6.26 -15.67
CA VAL A 83 2.69 7.06 -14.57
C VAL A 83 1.19 6.85 -14.37
N GLU A 84 0.41 6.68 -15.44
CA GLU A 84 -1.02 6.36 -15.32
C GLU A 84 -1.27 5.04 -14.60
N LEU A 85 -0.44 4.01 -14.85
CA LEU A 85 -0.56 2.74 -14.13
C LEU A 85 -0.15 2.89 -12.67
N ALA A 86 0.86 3.72 -12.37
CA ALA A 86 1.24 4.03 -11.00
C ALA A 86 0.08 4.68 -10.25
N ILE A 87 -0.55 5.71 -10.84
CA ILE A 87 -1.72 6.40 -10.26
C ILE A 87 -2.87 5.41 -10.04
N ALA A 88 -3.25 4.65 -11.07
CA ALA A 88 -4.34 3.68 -10.98
C ALA A 88 -4.08 2.61 -9.90
N THR A 89 -2.84 2.18 -9.72
CA THR A 89 -2.46 1.23 -8.66
C THR A 89 -2.62 1.83 -7.27
N ILE A 90 -2.25 3.10 -7.09
CA ILE A 90 -2.43 3.82 -5.83
C ILE A 90 -3.93 4.01 -5.52
N ASP A 91 -4.75 4.34 -6.52
CA ASP A 91 -6.20 4.46 -6.37
C ASP A 91 -6.85 3.13 -5.96
N GLN A 92 -6.40 2.01 -6.54
CA GLN A 92 -6.84 0.68 -6.11
C GLN A 92 -6.47 0.41 -4.64
N GLY A 93 -5.25 0.74 -4.23
CA GLY A 93 -4.83 0.65 -2.82
C GLY A 93 -5.71 1.49 -1.89
N LEU A 94 -6.05 2.73 -2.27
CA LEU A 94 -6.98 3.59 -1.53
C LEU A 94 -8.39 3.01 -1.44
N ALA A 95 -8.90 2.46 -2.55
CA ALA A 95 -10.20 1.80 -2.56
C ALA A 95 -10.22 0.60 -1.60
N MET A 96 -9.15 -0.19 -1.55
CA MET A 96 -9.01 -1.29 -0.61
C MET A 96 -8.89 -0.82 0.84
N CYS A 97 -8.24 0.32 1.10
CA CYS A 97 -8.26 0.95 2.42
C CYS A 97 -9.69 1.32 2.83
N ALA A 98 -10.44 2.01 1.97
CA ALA A 98 -11.81 2.41 2.23
C ALA A 98 -12.74 1.20 2.43
N CYS A 99 -12.55 0.11 1.67
CA CYS A 99 -13.24 -1.16 1.89
C CYS A 99 -12.91 -1.75 3.27
N GLY A 100 -11.63 -1.82 3.63
CA GLY A 100 -11.18 -2.37 4.91
C GLY A 100 -11.73 -1.57 6.09
N LEU A 101 -11.63 -0.23 6.05
CA LEU A 101 -12.16 0.63 7.10
C LEU A 101 -13.67 0.46 7.28
N ARG A 102 -14.44 0.31 6.19
CA ARG A 102 -15.88 0.01 6.27
C ARG A 102 -16.14 -1.36 6.92
N LEU A 103 -15.42 -2.39 6.50
CA LEU A 103 -15.58 -3.74 7.07
C LEU A 103 -15.30 -3.78 8.57
N PHE A 104 -14.22 -3.14 9.03
CA PHE A 104 -13.84 -3.18 10.44
C PHE A 104 -14.58 -2.16 11.31
N SER A 105 -15.13 -1.07 10.73
CA SER A 105 -15.94 -0.09 11.48
C SER A 105 -17.39 -0.53 11.66
N THR A 106 -17.96 -1.34 10.77
CA THR A 106 -19.34 -1.86 10.88
C THR A 106 -19.50 -2.93 11.97
N GLN A 107 -18.43 -3.59 12.40
CA GLN A 107 -18.43 -4.54 13.52
C GLN A 107 -18.61 -3.87 14.91
N ARG A 108 -18.94 -2.57 14.96
CA ARG A 108 -19.07 -1.74 16.16
C ARG A 108 -20.43 -1.83 16.89
N LYS A 109 -21.44 -2.53 16.35
CA LYS A 109 -22.72 -2.77 17.07
C LYS A 109 -22.78 -4.19 17.63
N PRO A 110 -22.37 -4.43 18.88
CA PRO A 110 -22.88 -5.57 19.62
C PRO A 110 -24.30 -5.23 20.10
N GLU A 111 -25.32 -5.90 19.56
CA GLU A 111 -26.67 -5.87 20.15
C GLU A 111 -26.80 -6.81 21.37
N THR A 112 -25.76 -7.54 21.76
CA THR A 112 -25.79 -8.39 22.96
C THR A 112 -24.42 -8.50 23.65
N PRO A 113 -24.36 -8.54 25.00
CA PRO A 113 -23.11 -8.64 25.73
C PRO A 113 -22.87 -10.09 26.19
N GLU A 114 -22.08 -10.87 25.44
CA GLU A 114 -21.31 -11.97 26.04
C GLU A 114 -19.94 -12.10 25.36
N PRO A 115 -18.84 -11.69 26.02
CA PRO A 115 -17.51 -11.74 25.41
C PRO A 115 -16.83 -13.06 25.78
N ILE A 116 -16.92 -14.07 24.91
CA ILE A 116 -16.08 -15.28 25.08
C ILE A 116 -14.59 -14.99 24.75
N ASN A 117 -14.25 -13.84 24.13
CA ASN A 117 -12.84 -13.43 23.85
C ASN A 117 -12.61 -11.90 23.79
N GLY A 118 -13.43 -11.11 24.51
CA GLY A 118 -13.63 -9.67 24.32
C GLY A 118 -12.38 -8.78 24.16
N PRO A 119 -11.35 -8.86 25.02
CA PRO A 119 -10.22 -7.91 24.98
C PRO A 119 -9.23 -8.15 23.84
N LEU A 120 -8.93 -9.42 23.51
CA LEU A 120 -7.91 -9.79 22.53
C LEU A 120 -8.39 -9.61 21.09
N ALA A 121 -9.65 -10.00 20.81
CA ALA A 121 -10.26 -9.79 19.49
C ALA A 121 -10.38 -8.29 19.18
N HIS A 122 -10.81 -7.49 20.17
CA HIS A 122 -10.90 -6.04 20.04
C HIS A 122 -9.53 -5.42 19.75
N ARG A 123 -8.48 -5.79 20.50
CA ARG A 123 -7.11 -5.28 20.29
C ARG A 123 -6.56 -5.60 18.89
N ARG A 124 -6.82 -6.82 18.37
CA ARG A 124 -6.40 -7.20 17.02
C ARG A 124 -7.12 -6.38 15.95
N MET A 125 -8.43 -6.18 16.09
CA MET A 125 -9.21 -5.35 15.16
C MET A 125 -8.73 -3.89 15.14
N TRP A 126 -8.44 -3.29 16.30
CA TRP A 126 -7.85 -1.95 16.38
C TRP A 126 -6.52 -1.85 15.65
N ASN A 127 -5.63 -2.83 15.86
CA ASN A 127 -4.36 -2.88 15.14
C ASN A 127 -4.54 -2.95 13.61
N HIS A 128 -5.59 -3.62 13.12
CA HIS A 128 -5.90 -3.67 11.68
C HIS A 128 -6.42 -2.33 11.15
N VAL A 129 -7.32 -1.65 11.87
CA VAL A 129 -7.84 -0.34 11.47
C VAL A 129 -6.73 0.70 11.43
N ASP A 130 -5.89 0.77 12.46
CA ASP A 130 -4.78 1.73 12.52
C ASP A 130 -3.76 1.47 11.40
N ARG A 131 -3.46 0.21 11.12
CA ARG A 131 -2.64 -0.19 9.97
C ARG A 131 -3.23 0.28 8.64
N ILE A 132 -4.53 0.07 8.43
CA ILE A 132 -5.18 0.49 7.18
C ILE A 132 -5.12 2.02 7.05
N ARG A 133 -5.35 2.77 8.14
CA ARG A 133 -5.22 4.24 8.15
C ARG A 133 -3.80 4.71 7.83
N GLN A 134 -2.78 4.01 8.33
CA GLN A 134 -1.39 4.31 7.98
C GLN A 134 -1.14 4.12 6.48
N TYR A 135 -1.57 3.00 5.91
CA TYR A 135 -1.47 2.78 4.47
C TYR A 135 -2.27 3.82 3.66
N GLU A 136 -3.49 4.15 4.07
CA GLU A 136 -4.30 5.19 3.42
C GLU A 136 -3.54 6.52 3.35
N ARG A 137 -2.93 6.96 4.46
CA ARG A 137 -2.12 8.18 4.50
C ARG A 137 -0.92 8.11 3.54
N MET A 138 -0.23 6.97 3.51
CA MET A 138 0.91 6.77 2.60
C MET A 138 0.47 6.81 1.14
N PHE A 139 -0.66 6.19 0.80
CA PHE A 139 -1.22 6.23 -0.54
C PHE A 139 -1.62 7.65 -0.95
N ARG A 140 -2.36 8.37 -0.11
CA ARG A 140 -2.76 9.76 -0.41
C ARG A 140 -1.56 10.67 -0.62
N HIS A 141 -0.59 10.63 0.29
CA HIS A 141 0.64 11.41 0.14
C HIS A 141 1.36 11.08 -1.17
N ARG A 142 1.45 9.80 -1.53
CA ARG A 142 2.10 9.40 -2.77
C ARG A 142 1.32 9.81 -4.02
N LEU A 143 0.00 9.72 -3.98
CA LEU A 143 -0.88 10.14 -5.07
C LEU A 143 -0.71 11.63 -5.35
N VAL A 144 -0.72 12.46 -4.30
CA VAL A 144 -0.44 13.90 -4.36
C VAL A 144 0.89 14.16 -5.07
N MET A 145 1.97 13.50 -4.63
CA MET A 145 3.29 13.73 -5.22
C MET A 145 3.35 13.33 -6.70
N LEU A 146 2.69 12.23 -7.09
CA LEU A 146 2.61 11.82 -8.50
C LEU A 146 1.79 12.81 -9.32
N GLN A 147 0.65 13.26 -8.81
CA GLN A 147 -0.21 14.24 -9.46
C GLN A 147 0.50 15.58 -9.69
N ILE A 148 1.22 16.08 -8.67
CA ILE A 148 2.07 17.27 -8.79
C ILE A 148 3.11 17.08 -9.90
N HIS A 149 3.79 15.93 -9.94
CA HIS A 149 4.80 15.64 -10.96
C HIS A 149 4.20 15.62 -12.38
N CYS A 150 2.94 15.19 -12.51
CA CYS A 150 2.19 15.20 -13.76
C CYS A 150 1.54 16.55 -14.12
N GLY A 151 1.65 17.57 -13.27
CA GLY A 151 0.96 18.85 -13.45
C GLY A 151 -0.55 18.79 -13.18
N ARG A 152 -1.03 17.74 -12.51
CA ARG A 152 -2.42 17.54 -12.06
C ARG A 152 -2.66 18.22 -10.72
N PHE A 153 -2.57 19.55 -10.71
CA PHE A 153 -2.55 20.32 -9.46
C PHE A 153 -3.91 20.31 -8.77
N ASP A 154 -5.00 20.35 -9.52
CA ASP A 154 -6.35 20.38 -8.95
C ASP A 154 -6.62 19.07 -8.18
N GLU A 155 -6.33 17.92 -8.79
CA GLU A 155 -6.47 16.62 -8.14
C GLU A 155 -5.51 16.45 -6.96
N ALA A 156 -4.29 17.01 -7.05
CA ALA A 156 -3.34 17.00 -5.94
C ALA A 156 -3.82 17.81 -4.74
N ILE A 157 -4.43 18.99 -4.98
CA ILE A 157 -4.99 19.83 -3.92
C ILE A 157 -6.14 19.10 -3.23
N GLU A 158 -7.06 18.49 -3.99
CA GLU A 158 -8.17 17.71 -3.42
C GLU A 158 -7.66 16.58 -2.51
N GLN A 159 -6.66 15.82 -2.97
CA GLN A 159 -6.07 14.75 -2.17
C GLN A 159 -5.33 15.27 -0.94
N TRP A 160 -4.67 16.42 -1.03
CA TRP A 160 -3.99 17.05 0.09
C TRP A 160 -4.99 17.50 1.16
N SER A 161 -6.06 18.20 0.77
CA SER A 161 -7.10 18.65 1.70
C SER A 161 -7.75 17.47 2.44
N ALA A 162 -7.95 16.34 1.75
CA ALA A 162 -8.47 15.12 2.37
C ALA A 162 -7.53 14.51 3.44
N ILE A 163 -6.23 14.80 3.41
CA ILE A 163 -5.28 14.35 4.47
C ILE A 163 -5.46 15.19 5.74
N GLU A 164 -5.73 16.49 5.60
CA GLU A 164 -5.85 17.44 6.71
C GLU A 164 -7.15 17.26 7.50
N GLU A 165 -8.26 16.97 6.81
CA GLU A 165 -9.55 16.71 7.48
C GLU A 165 -9.52 15.49 8.42
N VAL A 166 -8.65 14.51 8.16
CA VAL A 166 -8.46 13.32 9.03
C VAL A 166 -7.69 13.65 10.32
N HIS A 167 -6.99 14.78 10.40
CA HIS A 167 -6.22 15.18 11.58
C HIS A 167 -7.00 16.07 12.56
N CYS A 168 -8.15 16.61 12.17
CA CYS A 168 -8.96 17.53 12.98
C CYS A 168 -10.19 16.88 13.66
N ALA A 169 -10.37 15.56 13.54
CA ALA A 169 -11.52 14.82 14.09
C ALA A 169 -11.13 13.86 15.24
#